data_AF-A0A432R4Y9-F1
#
_entry.id   AF-A0A432R4Y9-F1
#
_cell.length_a   1.000
_cell.length_b   1.000
_cell.length_c   1.000
_cell.angle_alpha   90.00
_cell.angle_beta   90.00
_cell.angle_gamma   90.00
#
_symmetry.space_group_name_H-M   'P 1'
#
loop_
_entity.id
_entity.type
_entity.pdbx_description
1 polymer ?
#
loop_
_entity_poly.entity_id
_entity_poly.type
_entity_poly.pdbx_seq_one_letter_code
_entity_poly.pdbx_strand_id
1 'polypeptide(L)'
;MPRKISWLTGGILMALLILFTFSIWGADRPIGASTYVPYFASIIFGLDPAEYEYVAEIEKAGAWEGVMLIGAFLGGLFMSLFVTKTFRLSVVPTLWKERKNNSVVSRLVWSFIAGFIMIIGARLAGGCTSGHFLSGASQIAVSGLIFGGIVMATVVITGRLFYKRKGE
;
A
#
# COMPACT_ATOMS: atom_id res chain seq x y z
N MET A 1 1.35 -23.63 -13.87
CA MET A 1 1.35 -23.12 -12.48
C MET A 1 2.35 -21.99 -12.41
N PRO A 2 2.02 -20.79 -11.86
CA PRO A 2 3.03 -19.75 -11.73
C PRO A 2 4.18 -20.27 -10.86
N ARG A 3 5.42 -20.10 -11.32
CA ARG A 3 6.61 -20.48 -10.56
C ARG A 3 6.56 -19.74 -9.22
N LYS A 4 6.38 -20.48 -8.13
CA LYS A 4 6.35 -19.91 -6.78
C LYS A 4 7.78 -19.59 -6.39
N ILE A 5 8.06 -18.31 -6.15
CA ILE A 5 9.33 -17.88 -5.56
C ILE A 5 9.34 -18.39 -4.12
N SER A 6 10.45 -18.97 -3.67
CA SER A 6 10.59 -19.38 -2.27
C SER A 6 10.50 -18.15 -1.36
N TRP A 7 9.92 -18.31 -0.16
CA TRP A 7 9.80 -17.23 0.81
C TRP A 7 11.16 -16.59 1.13
N LEU A 8 12.22 -17.40 1.17
CA LEU A 8 13.58 -16.94 1.43
C LEU A 8 14.08 -16.04 0.29
N THR A 9 13.89 -16.47 -0.95
CA THR A 9 14.27 -15.68 -2.14
C THR A 9 13.49 -14.37 -2.19
N GLY A 10 12.19 -14.40 -1.92
CA GLY A 10 11.36 -13.19 -1.84
C GLY A 10 11.84 -12.24 -0.74
N GLY A 11 12.19 -12.76 0.43
CA GLY A 11 12.75 -12.00 1.54
C GLY A 11 14.08 -11.33 1.18
N ILE A 12 15.00 -12.07 0.57
CA ILE A 12 16.30 -11.54 0.13
C ILE A 12 16.09 -10.43 -0.92
N LEU A 13 15.25 -10.66 -1.93
CA LEU A 13 14.98 -9.65 -2.96
C LEU A 13 14.36 -8.38 -2.37
N MET A 14 13.42 -8.52 -1.42
CA MET A 14 12.83 -7.36 -0.73
C MET A 14 13.83 -6.64 0.17
N ALA A 15 14.70 -7.36 0.87
CA ALA A 15 15.76 -6.76 1.68
C ALA A 15 16.75 -5.97 0.81
N LEU A 16 17.17 -6.54 -0.33
CA LEU A 16 18.02 -5.86 -1.30
C LEU A 16 17.33 -4.61 -1.87
N LEU A 17 16.03 -4.68 -2.17
CA LEU A 17 15.26 -3.53 -2.63
C LEU A 17 15.23 -2.41 -1.58
N ILE A 18 14.94 -2.75 -0.32
CA ILE A 18 14.89 -1.78 0.78
C ILE A 18 16.27 -1.14 1.00
N LEU A 19 17.34 -1.95 1.03
CA LEU A 19 18.71 -1.45 1.13
C LEU A 19 19.07 -0.52 -0.03
N PHE A 20 18.67 -0.88 -1.24
CA PHE A 20 18.89 -0.04 -2.41
C PHE A 20 18.13 1.29 -2.31
N THR A 21 16.86 1.27 -1.85
CA THR A 21 16.08 2.51 -1.69
C THR A 21 16.68 3.46 -0.64
N PHE A 22 17.25 2.92 0.44
CA PHE A 22 17.97 3.72 1.44
C PHE A 22 19.37 4.15 1.01
N SER A 23 19.93 3.55 -0.01
CA SER A 23 21.26 3.90 -0.48
C SER A 23 21.25 5.24 -1.23
N ILE A 24 22.35 5.98 -1.14
CA ILE A 24 22.63 7.17 -1.95
C ILE A 24 22.60 6.87 -3.47
N TRP A 25 22.84 5.61 -3.85
CA TRP A 25 22.81 5.15 -5.24
C TRP A 25 21.39 4.84 -5.74
N GLY A 26 20.44 4.71 -4.83
CA GLY A 26 19.03 4.51 -5.15
C GLY A 26 18.27 5.81 -5.01
N ALA A 27 17.55 5.96 -3.90
CA ALA A 27 16.65 7.10 -3.68
C ALA A 27 16.97 7.92 -2.44
N ASP A 28 17.87 7.42 -1.58
CA ASP A 28 18.17 7.96 -0.25
C ASP A 28 16.90 8.23 0.59
N ARG A 29 15.86 7.39 0.38
CA ARG A 29 14.51 7.60 0.93
C ARG A 29 13.80 6.28 1.22
N PRO A 30 12.93 6.23 2.25
CA PRO A 30 12.12 5.06 2.52
C PRO A 30 11.10 4.76 1.42
N ILE A 31 10.61 3.52 1.43
CA ILE A 31 9.45 3.11 0.67
C ILE A 31 8.21 3.66 1.36
N GLY A 32 7.19 4.06 0.61
CA GLY A 32 6.00 4.74 1.10
C GLY A 32 4.91 4.71 0.03
N ALA A 33 3.69 5.06 0.40
CA ALA A 33 2.57 5.10 -0.55
C ALA A 33 1.45 6.07 -0.15
N SER A 34 1.22 6.25 1.14
CA SER A 34 0.10 7.07 1.64
C SER A 34 0.26 8.56 1.42
N THR A 35 1.49 9.08 1.39
CA THR A 35 1.80 10.51 1.26
C THR A 35 1.57 11.01 -0.16
N TYR A 36 1.69 10.12 -1.15
CA TYR A 36 1.33 10.41 -2.54
C TYR A 36 -0.13 10.89 -2.70
N VAL A 37 -1.08 10.36 -1.90
CA VAL A 37 -2.50 10.71 -2.05
C VAL A 37 -2.79 12.19 -1.73
N PRO A 38 -2.45 12.72 -0.55
CA PRO A 38 -2.64 14.14 -0.27
C PRO A 38 -1.76 15.04 -1.15
N TYR A 39 -0.59 14.57 -1.60
CA TYR A 39 0.23 15.29 -2.58
C TYR A 39 -0.46 15.39 -3.96
N PHE A 40 -1.07 14.31 -4.43
CA PHE A 40 -1.83 14.35 -5.68
C PHE A 40 -3.09 15.21 -5.55
N ALA A 41 -3.73 15.20 -4.38
CA ALA A 41 -4.83 16.09 -4.07
C ALA A 41 -4.40 17.57 -4.07
N SER A 42 -3.23 17.92 -3.52
CA SER A 42 -2.75 19.30 -3.56
C SER A 42 -2.52 19.79 -4.98
N ILE A 43 -2.05 18.94 -5.89
CA ILE A 43 -1.94 19.27 -7.32
C ILE A 43 -3.31 19.48 -7.95
N ILE A 44 -4.27 18.57 -7.71
CA ILE A 44 -5.62 18.67 -8.30
C ILE A 44 -6.35 19.95 -7.86
N PHE A 45 -6.23 20.28 -6.58
CA PHE A 45 -6.92 21.42 -5.98
C PHE A 45 -6.10 22.71 -6.00
N GLY A 46 -4.87 22.69 -6.55
CA GLY A 46 -4.00 23.87 -6.63
C GLY A 46 -3.60 24.43 -5.25
N LEU A 47 -3.39 23.57 -4.25
CA LEU A 47 -2.97 23.99 -2.92
C LEU A 47 -1.47 24.30 -2.91
N ASP A 48 -1.10 25.53 -2.59
CA ASP A 48 0.29 26.00 -2.56
C ASP A 48 1.00 25.58 -1.26
N PRO A 49 2.18 24.93 -1.32
CA PRO A 49 3.04 24.72 -0.17
C PRO A 49 3.33 25.98 0.67
N ALA A 50 3.37 27.17 0.05
CA ALA A 50 3.61 28.43 0.74
C ALA A 50 2.43 28.86 1.63
N GLU A 51 1.22 28.42 1.33
CA GLU A 51 0.00 28.76 2.08
C GLU A 51 -0.37 27.68 3.11
N TYR A 52 -0.06 26.42 2.81
CA TYR A 52 -0.47 25.27 3.64
C TYR A 52 0.74 24.49 4.16
N GLU A 53 1.00 24.60 5.46
CA GLU A 53 2.12 23.92 6.14
C GLU A 53 2.15 22.41 5.88
N TYR A 54 0.99 21.75 5.94
CA TYR A 54 0.90 20.33 5.66
C TYR A 54 1.30 19.97 4.23
N VAL A 55 1.01 20.83 3.24
CA VAL A 55 1.38 20.61 1.84
C VAL A 55 2.89 20.73 1.67
N ALA A 56 3.52 21.69 2.33
CA ALA A 56 4.98 21.82 2.36
C ALA A 56 5.67 20.61 3.01
N GLU A 57 5.10 20.07 4.09
CA GLU A 57 5.63 18.89 4.78
C GLU A 57 5.64 17.65 3.85
N ILE A 58 4.56 17.44 3.11
CA ILE A 58 4.37 16.24 2.29
C ILE A 58 4.95 16.33 0.89
N GLU A 59 5.31 17.53 0.40
CA GLU A 59 5.65 17.77 -1.01
C GLU A 59 6.75 16.82 -1.52
N LYS A 60 7.89 16.79 -0.83
CA LYS A 60 9.04 15.98 -1.24
C LYS A 60 8.75 14.48 -1.12
N ALA A 61 8.11 14.08 -0.02
CA ALA A 61 7.82 12.67 0.26
C ALA A 61 6.76 12.13 -0.71
N GLY A 62 5.68 12.88 -0.93
CA GLY A 62 4.59 12.52 -1.82
C GLY A 62 5.01 12.46 -3.30
N ALA A 63 5.84 13.39 -3.77
CA ALA A 63 6.39 13.35 -5.12
C ALA A 63 7.22 12.07 -5.36
N TRP A 64 8.08 11.72 -4.40
CA TRP A 64 8.88 10.49 -4.47
C TRP A 64 8.02 9.23 -4.45
N GLU A 65 7.06 9.15 -3.52
CA GLU A 65 6.12 8.04 -3.45
C GLU A 65 5.34 7.89 -4.75
N GLY A 66 4.98 8.99 -5.42
CA GLY A 66 4.32 8.96 -6.73
C GLY A 66 5.17 8.28 -7.80
N VAL A 67 6.43 8.69 -7.95
CA VAL A 67 7.37 8.06 -8.90
C VAL A 67 7.56 6.58 -8.60
N MET A 68 7.75 6.23 -7.34
CA MET A 68 7.92 4.85 -6.89
C MET A 68 6.67 4.01 -7.15
N LEU A 69 5.47 4.52 -6.89
CA LEU A 69 4.21 3.82 -7.14
C LEU A 69 3.98 3.58 -8.64
N ILE A 70 4.34 4.54 -9.50
CA ILE A 70 4.34 4.36 -10.96
C ILE A 70 5.32 3.25 -11.34
N GLY A 71 6.54 3.27 -10.80
CA GLY A 71 7.53 2.22 -11.04
C GLY A 71 7.06 0.84 -10.57
N ALA A 72 6.46 0.74 -9.39
CA ALA A 72 5.91 -0.49 -8.84
C ALA A 72 4.74 -1.02 -9.70
N PHE A 73 3.87 -0.13 -10.16
CA PHE A 73 2.78 -0.49 -11.08
C PHE A 73 3.31 -1.02 -12.40
N LEU A 74 4.23 -0.31 -13.06
CA LEU A 74 4.82 -0.72 -14.33
C LEU A 74 5.63 -2.02 -14.21
N GLY A 75 6.42 -2.17 -13.15
CA GLY A 75 7.17 -3.40 -12.88
C GLY A 75 6.27 -4.60 -12.62
N GLY A 76 5.22 -4.41 -11.81
CA GLY A 76 4.20 -5.44 -11.58
C GLY A 76 3.44 -5.82 -12.84
N LEU A 77 3.10 -4.85 -13.68
CA LEU A 77 2.45 -5.06 -14.97
C LEU A 77 3.35 -5.83 -15.94
N PHE A 78 4.62 -5.43 -16.07
CA PHE A 78 5.61 -6.12 -16.90
C PHE A 78 5.79 -7.58 -16.46
N MET A 79 5.99 -7.81 -15.16
CA MET A 79 6.08 -9.16 -14.60
C MET A 79 4.83 -9.97 -14.91
N SER A 80 3.65 -9.37 -14.73
CA SER A 80 2.37 -10.06 -14.93
C SER A 80 2.09 -10.43 -16.39
N LEU A 81 2.53 -9.61 -17.35
CA LEU A 81 2.29 -9.82 -18.78
C LEU A 81 3.33 -10.75 -19.40
N PHE A 82 4.61 -10.53 -19.15
CA PHE A 82 5.69 -11.18 -19.90
C PHE A 82 6.31 -12.37 -19.17
N VAL A 83 6.46 -12.28 -17.85
CA VAL A 83 7.20 -13.28 -17.07
C VAL A 83 6.28 -14.35 -16.49
N THR A 84 5.31 -13.94 -15.65
CA THR A 84 4.39 -14.89 -15.01
C THR A 84 3.22 -15.25 -15.90
N LYS A 85 2.87 -14.39 -16.88
CA LYS A 85 1.70 -14.53 -17.75
C LYS A 85 0.39 -14.74 -16.96
N THR A 86 0.28 -14.07 -15.81
CA THR A 86 -0.86 -14.17 -14.88
C THR A 86 -1.80 -12.96 -14.95
N PHE A 87 -1.66 -12.10 -15.96
CA PHE A 87 -2.49 -10.92 -16.09
C PHE A 87 -3.97 -11.30 -16.23
N ARG A 88 -4.81 -10.75 -15.34
CA ARG A 88 -6.26 -10.96 -15.34
C ARG A 88 -6.97 -9.73 -14.79
N LEU A 89 -7.99 -9.27 -15.49
CA LEU A 89 -8.89 -8.23 -14.99
C LEU A 89 -10.04 -8.89 -14.25
N SER A 90 -10.13 -8.67 -12.93
CA SER A 90 -11.22 -9.17 -12.09
C SER A 90 -11.71 -8.06 -11.16
N VAL A 91 -12.90 -7.55 -11.43
CA VAL A 91 -13.50 -6.46 -10.66
C VAL A 91 -14.09 -6.95 -9.33
N VAL A 92 -14.56 -8.20 -9.31
CA VAL A 92 -15.15 -8.82 -8.11
C VAL A 92 -14.31 -10.04 -7.73
N PRO A 93 -13.55 -9.95 -6.62
CA PRO A 93 -12.77 -11.07 -6.10
C PRO A 93 -13.66 -12.29 -5.76
N THR A 94 -13.12 -13.50 -5.90
CA THR A 94 -13.83 -14.76 -5.62
C THR A 94 -14.41 -14.79 -4.20
N LEU A 95 -13.63 -14.38 -3.20
CA LEU A 95 -14.07 -14.33 -1.80
C LEU A 95 -15.27 -13.40 -1.58
N TRP A 96 -15.35 -12.28 -2.33
CA TRP A 96 -16.50 -11.38 -2.26
C TRP A 96 -17.76 -12.02 -2.82
N LYS A 97 -17.65 -12.71 -3.96
CA LYS A 97 -18.75 -13.46 -4.59
C LYS A 97 -19.31 -14.52 -3.64
N GLU A 98 -18.42 -15.24 -2.96
CA GLU A 98 -18.82 -16.33 -2.07
C GLU A 98 -19.41 -15.87 -0.74
N ARG A 99 -18.99 -14.72 -0.19
CA ARG A 99 -19.33 -14.31 1.19
C ARG A 99 -20.23 -13.08 1.27
N LYS A 100 -20.39 -12.30 0.20
CA LYS A 100 -21.20 -11.08 0.18
C LYS A 100 -22.26 -11.12 -0.92
N ASN A 101 -21.88 -10.82 -2.16
CA ASN A 101 -22.78 -10.75 -3.32
C ASN A 101 -21.97 -10.74 -4.63
N ASN A 102 -22.68 -10.81 -5.77
CA ASN A 102 -22.07 -10.71 -7.10
C ASN A 102 -22.14 -9.29 -7.71
N SER A 103 -22.53 -8.26 -6.94
CA SER A 103 -22.73 -6.90 -7.46
C SER A 103 -21.41 -6.14 -7.56
N VAL A 104 -21.10 -5.67 -8.78
CA VAL A 104 -19.93 -4.83 -9.06
C VAL A 104 -20.02 -3.50 -8.32
N VAL A 105 -21.18 -2.83 -8.37
CA VAL A 105 -21.41 -1.53 -7.71
C VAL A 105 -21.20 -1.66 -6.21
N SER A 106 -21.77 -2.69 -5.59
CA SER A 106 -21.59 -2.95 -4.16
C SER A 106 -20.11 -3.08 -3.79
N ARG A 107 -19.33 -3.86 -4.55
CA ARG A 107 -17.90 -4.03 -4.31
C ARG A 107 -17.12 -2.72 -4.47
N LEU A 108 -17.43 -1.92 -5.48
CA LEU A 108 -16.75 -0.64 -5.72
C LEU A 108 -17.03 0.36 -4.60
N VAL A 109 -18.29 0.52 -4.18
CA VAL A 109 -18.67 1.41 -3.07
C VAL A 109 -17.95 1.03 -1.79
N TRP A 110 -17.95 -0.26 -1.42
CA TRP A 110 -17.23 -0.73 -0.23
C TRP A 110 -15.73 -0.49 -0.30
N SER A 111 -15.13 -0.62 -1.49
CA SER A 111 -13.69 -0.40 -1.67
C SER A 111 -13.31 1.06 -1.60
N PHE A 112 -14.17 1.93 -2.11
CA PHE A 112 -14.00 3.37 -2.02
C PHE A 112 -14.08 3.83 -0.55
N ILE A 113 -15.13 3.44 0.16
CA ILE A 113 -15.30 3.80 1.59
C ILE A 113 -14.14 3.24 2.42
N ALA A 114 -13.77 1.98 2.23
CA ALA A 114 -12.66 1.38 2.96
C ALA A 114 -11.32 2.05 2.61
N GLY A 115 -11.07 2.38 1.35
CA GLY A 115 -9.88 3.11 0.90
C GLY A 115 -9.80 4.52 1.49
N PHE A 116 -10.94 5.23 1.55
CA PHE A 116 -11.05 6.55 2.19
C PHE A 116 -10.72 6.49 3.68
N ILE A 117 -11.28 5.53 4.42
CA ILE A 117 -10.95 5.33 5.84
C ILE A 117 -9.48 4.94 6.01
N MET A 118 -8.97 4.07 5.13
CA MET A 118 -7.59 3.59 5.17
C MET A 118 -6.59 4.72 4.96
N ILE A 119 -6.83 5.64 4.02
CA ILE A 119 -5.90 6.73 3.77
C ILE A 119 -5.87 7.73 4.93
N ILE A 120 -7.03 8.04 5.52
CA ILE A 120 -7.12 8.86 6.74
C ILE A 120 -6.34 8.20 7.87
N GLY A 121 -6.58 6.91 8.12
CA GLY A 121 -5.87 6.16 9.15
C GLY A 121 -4.35 6.12 8.93
N ALA A 122 -3.90 5.91 7.68
CA ALA A 122 -2.49 5.91 7.34
C ALA A 122 -1.83 7.28 7.57
N ARG A 123 -2.50 8.38 7.26
CA ARG A 123 -1.96 9.72 7.51
C ARG A 123 -1.99 10.09 9.00
N LEU A 124 -3.02 9.71 9.74
CA LEU A 124 -3.08 9.87 11.20
C LEU A 124 -1.99 9.08 11.91
N ALA A 125 -1.64 7.89 11.43
CA ALA A 125 -0.56 7.07 11.97
C ALA A 125 0.85 7.55 11.55
N GLY A 126 0.96 8.55 10.68
CA GLY A 126 2.24 9.00 10.13
C GLY A 126 2.85 8.03 9.11
N GLY A 127 2.05 7.13 8.53
CA GLY A 127 2.46 6.28 7.40
C GLY A 127 1.60 5.03 7.20
N CYS A 128 1.81 4.36 6.06
CA CYS A 128 1.17 3.10 5.69
C CYS A 128 2.03 1.88 6.04
N THR A 129 1.56 0.68 5.72
CA THR A 129 2.30 -0.58 5.94
C THR A 129 3.67 -0.61 5.26
N SER A 130 3.81 -0.03 4.07
CA SER A 130 5.11 0.01 3.38
C SER A 130 6.10 0.98 4.03
N GLY A 131 5.67 2.16 4.48
CA GLY A 131 6.56 3.15 5.09
C GLY A 131 6.75 2.96 6.59
N HIS A 132 5.65 2.96 7.34
CA HIS A 132 5.71 2.93 8.79
C HIS A 132 6.10 1.54 9.32
N PHE A 133 5.58 0.46 8.71
CA PHE A 133 5.95 -0.91 9.11
C PHE A 133 7.18 -1.42 8.37
N LEU A 134 7.17 -1.57 7.04
CA LEU A 134 8.26 -2.24 6.33
C LEU A 134 9.58 -1.45 6.39
N SER A 135 9.59 -0.16 6.04
CA SER A 135 10.78 0.68 6.19
C SER A 135 11.12 0.93 7.66
N GLY A 136 10.13 1.24 8.52
CA GLY A 136 10.37 1.45 9.95
C GLY A 136 10.96 0.23 10.68
N ALA A 137 10.40 -0.96 10.46
CA ALA A 137 10.89 -2.20 11.07
C ALA A 137 12.31 -2.55 10.60
N SER A 138 12.65 -2.27 9.33
CA SER A 138 14.02 -2.48 8.83
C SER A 138 15.06 -1.58 9.51
N GLN A 139 14.62 -0.44 10.05
CA GLN A 139 15.44 0.48 10.85
C GLN A 139 15.33 0.22 12.36
N ILE A 140 14.60 -0.83 12.77
CA ILE A 140 14.32 -1.16 14.18
C ILE A 140 13.58 0.01 14.88
N ALA A 141 12.76 0.76 14.13
CA ALA A 141 11.94 1.81 14.70
C ALA A 141 10.84 1.19 15.59
N VAL A 142 10.83 1.56 16.86
CA VAL A 142 9.86 1.04 17.86
C VAL A 142 8.42 1.35 17.42
N SER A 143 8.17 2.56 16.91
CA SER A 143 6.87 2.96 16.38
C SER A 143 6.40 2.04 15.24
N GLY A 144 7.31 1.71 14.32
CA GLY A 144 7.03 0.82 13.19
C GLY A 144 6.67 -0.60 13.61
N LEU A 145 7.36 -1.15 14.61
CA LEU A 145 7.08 -2.48 15.15
C LEU A 145 5.72 -2.53 15.87
N ILE A 146 5.41 -1.53 16.69
CA ILE A 146 4.12 -1.41 17.39
C ILE A 146 2.99 -1.28 16.37
N PHE A 147 3.13 -0.38 15.41
CA PHE A 147 2.15 -0.20 14.34
C PHE A 147 1.93 -1.49 13.55
N GLY A 148 3.01 -2.20 13.18
CA GLY A 148 2.94 -3.50 12.51
C GLY A 148 2.12 -4.52 13.28
N GLY A 149 2.37 -4.66 14.60
CA GLY A 149 1.62 -5.56 15.47
C GLY A 149 0.13 -5.22 15.52
N ILE A 150 -0.20 -3.93 15.70
CA ILE A 150 -1.60 -3.46 15.77
C ILE A 150 -2.32 -3.66 14.44
N VAL A 151 -1.69 -3.29 13.32
CA VAL A 151 -2.27 -3.47 11.98
C VAL A 151 -2.52 -4.93 11.68
N MET A 152 -1.58 -5.81 11.99
CA MET A 152 -1.75 -7.25 11.79
C MET A 152 -2.92 -7.82 12.61
N ALA A 153 -3.02 -7.47 13.90
CA ALA A 153 -4.15 -7.87 14.74
C ALA A 153 -5.48 -7.34 14.19
N THR A 154 -5.52 -6.06 13.79
CA THR A 154 -6.72 -5.40 13.27
C THR A 154 -7.17 -6.02 11.96
N VAL A 155 -6.26 -6.35 11.05
CA VAL A 155 -6.58 -7.02 9.77
C VAL A 155 -7.18 -8.40 10.00
N VAL A 156 -6.64 -9.18 10.93
CA VAL A 156 -7.17 -10.51 11.27
C VAL A 156 -8.58 -10.40 11.86
N ILE A 157 -8.78 -9.50 12.83
CA ILE A 157 -10.08 -9.30 13.49
C ILE A 157 -11.11 -8.78 12.49
N THR A 158 -10.78 -7.71 11.77
CA THR A 158 -11.68 -7.09 10.78
C THR A 158 -12.00 -8.06 9.66
N GLY A 159 -11.04 -8.84 9.18
CA GLY A 159 -11.26 -9.86 8.14
C GLY A 159 -12.26 -10.92 8.59
N ARG A 160 -12.14 -11.42 9.84
CA ARG A 160 -13.08 -12.39 10.41
C ARG A 160 -14.49 -11.81 10.57
N LEU A 161 -14.61 -10.61 11.12
CA LEU A 161 -15.90 -9.95 11.32
C LEU A 161 -16.56 -9.59 9.98
N PHE A 162 -15.79 -9.07 9.04
CA PHE A 162 -16.30 -8.59 7.76
C PHE A 162 -16.76 -9.74 6.86
N TYR A 163 -16.03 -10.85 6.81
CA TYR A 163 -16.37 -12.02 5.99
C TYR A 163 -17.08 -13.14 6.76
N LYS A 164 -17.67 -12.82 7.93
CA LYS A 164 -18.43 -13.80 8.73
C LYS A 164 -19.47 -14.51 7.87
N ARG A 165 -19.56 -15.84 8.02
CA ARG A 165 -20.41 -16.70 7.19
C ARG A 165 -21.89 -16.39 7.49
N LYS A 166 -22.71 -16.23 6.44
CA LYS A 166 -24.16 -16.06 6.60
C LYS A 166 -24.73 -17.38 7.15
N GLY A 167 -24.98 -17.45 8.45
CA GLY A 167 -25.41 -18.67 9.15
C GLY A 167 -24.67 -19.03 10.45
N GLU A 168 -23.72 -18.19 10.91
CA GLU A 168 -23.12 -18.22 12.26
C GLU A 168 -23.37 -16.92 13.03
#